data_AF-A0A0T8UHT9-F1
#
_entry.id   AF-A0A0T8UHT9-F1
#
_cell.length_a   1.000
_cell.length_b   1.000
_cell.length_c   1.000
_cell.angle_alpha   90.00
_cell.angle_beta   90.00
_cell.angle_gamma   90.00
#
_symmetry.space_group_name_H-M   'P 1'
#
loop_
_entity.id
_entity.type
_entity.pdbx_description
1 polymer ?
#
loop_
_entity_poly.entity_id
_entity_poly.type
_entity_poly.pdbx_seq_one_letter_code
_entity_poly.pdbx_strand_id
1 'polypeptide(L)'
;MQIKSAQFLRKEGMTSALINLGGSILTIGKNQARGDNPWQIEIQDSANPRGNHLMTIPVVNQSVVTSGIYERHLTVDGQDYHHIFDNRLPAKLES
;
A
#
# COMPACT_ATOMS: atom_id res chain seq x y z
N MET A 1 2.94 -12.01 -5.12
CA MET A 1 3.92 -11.51 -6.11
C MET A 1 5.12 -10.85 -5.42
N GLN A 2 4.92 -9.85 -4.56
CA GLN A 2 6.02 -9.11 -3.90
C GLN A 2 6.98 -9.96 -3.07
N ILE A 3 6.48 -10.94 -2.33
CA ILE A 3 7.34 -11.83 -1.52
C ILE A 3 8.33 -12.60 -2.41
N LYS A 4 7.88 -13.06 -3.59
CA LYS A 4 8.75 -13.76 -4.55
C LYS A 4 9.80 -12.82 -5.13
N SER A 5 9.43 -11.58 -5.48
CA SER A 5 10.37 -10.55 -5.92
C SER A 5 11.40 -10.23 -4.84
N ALA A 6 10.97 -10.09 -3.59
CA ALA A 6 11.86 -9.81 -2.47
C ALA A 6 12.84 -10.97 -2.21
N GLN A 7 12.36 -12.22 -2.31
CA GLN A 7 13.20 -13.41 -2.20
C GLN A 7 14.24 -13.48 -3.33
N PHE A 8 13.85 -13.18 -4.57
CA PHE A 8 14.78 -13.13 -5.70
C PHE A 8 15.87 -12.08 -5.46
N LEU A 9 15.50 -10.84 -5.12
CA LEU A 9 16.46 -9.78 -4.85
C LEU A 9 17.43 -10.13 -3.72
N ARG A 10 16.92 -10.73 -2.63
CA ARG A 10 17.78 -11.22 -1.53
C ARG A 10 18.76 -12.29 -1.99
N LYS A 11 18.36 -13.21 -2.87
CA LYS A 11 19.25 -14.23 -3.44
C LYS A 11 20.33 -13.63 -4.33
N GLU A 12 20.02 -12.57 -5.07
CA GLU A 12 20.98 -11.79 -5.86
C GLU A 12 21.87 -10.86 -5.00
N GLY A 13 21.80 -10.96 -3.67
CA GLY A 13 22.65 -10.19 -2.76
C GLY A 13 22.19 -8.76 -2.49
N MET A 14 20.98 -8.37 -2.90
CA MET A 14 20.44 -7.05 -2.58
C MET A 14 20.18 -6.92 -1.07
N THR A 15 20.79 -5.90 -0.49
CA THR A 15 20.71 -5.58 0.94
C THR A 15 19.75 -4.41 1.24
N SER A 16 19.39 -3.62 0.22
CA SER A 16 18.52 -2.44 0.32
C SER A 16 17.61 -2.34 -0.89
N ALA A 17 16.29 -2.38 -0.70
CA ALA A 17 15.32 -2.15 -1.78
C ALA A 17 13.94 -1.73 -1.24
N LEU A 18 13.20 -0.99 -2.07
CA LEU A 18 11.77 -0.73 -1.89
C LEU A 18 11.03 -1.25 -3.13
N ILE A 19 10.06 -2.13 -2.91
CA ILE A 19 9.21 -2.71 -3.94
C ILE A 19 7.82 -2.11 -3.77
N ASN A 20 7.29 -1.43 -4.79
CA ASN A 20 5.93 -0.90 -4.80
C ASN A 20 5.16 -1.53 -5.97
N LEU A 21 4.13 -2.33 -5.67
CA LEU A 21 3.23 -2.90 -6.69
C LEU A 21 1.81 -2.43 -6.37
N GLY A 22 1.37 -1.36 -7.02
CA GLY A 22 0.00 -0.85 -6.94
C GLY A 22 -0.38 -0.36 -5.54
N GLY A 23 0.52 0.35 -4.84
CA GLY A 23 0.27 0.91 -3.51
C GLY A 23 0.64 -0.02 -2.36
N SER A 24 0.81 -1.31 -2.62
CA SER A 24 1.39 -2.23 -1.64
C SER A 24 2.92 -2.17 -1.71
N ILE A 25 3.53 -1.92 -0.56
CA ILE A 25 4.95 -1.67 -0.39
C ILE A 25 5.59 -2.83 0.37
N LEU A 26 6.82 -3.19 -0.02
CA LEU A 26 7.68 -4.10 0.73
C LEU A 26 9.11 -3.54 0.73
N THR A 27 9.73 -3.52 1.91
CA THR A 27 11.10 -3.04 2.10
C THR A 27 12.08 -4.18 2.39
N ILE A 28 13.30 -4.05 1.86
CA ILE A 28 14.46 -4.90 2.16
C ILE A 28 15.51 -3.97 2.77
N GLY A 29 15.99 -4.32 3.96
CA GLY A 29 16.98 -3.53 4.68
C GLY A 29 16.57 -2.08 4.94
N LYS A 30 17.56 -1.24 5.22
CA LYS A 30 17.40 0.20 5.41
C LYS A 30 17.68 0.93 4.09
N ASN A 31 17.26 2.18 3.99
CA ASN A 31 17.49 3.01 2.82
C ASN A 31 18.96 3.49 2.79
N GLN A 32 19.80 2.74 2.08
CA GLN A 32 21.22 3.07 1.88
C GLN A 32 21.41 4.43 1.18
N ALA A 33 20.51 4.81 0.27
CA ALA A 33 20.55 6.10 -0.40
C ALA A 33 20.23 7.29 0.54
N ARG A 34 19.76 7.02 1.76
CA ARG A 34 19.53 8.03 2.81
C ARG A 34 20.30 7.70 4.09
N GLY A 35 21.54 7.22 3.96
CA GLY A 35 22.45 7.01 5.10
C GLY A 35 21.97 5.91 6.05
N ASP A 36 21.46 4.81 5.49
CA ASP A 36 20.94 3.66 6.25
C ASP A 36 19.82 4.03 7.24
N ASN A 37 18.98 5.01 6.89
CA ASN A 37 17.77 5.31 7.64
C ASN A 37 16.61 4.36 7.25
N PRO A 38 15.59 4.18 8.12
CA PRO A 38 14.36 3.48 7.74
C PRO A 38 13.72 4.10 6.50
N TRP A 39 13.06 3.28 5.69
CA TRP A 39 12.24 3.75 4.58
C TRP A 39 11.07 4.56 5.13
N GLN A 40 10.86 5.77 4.60
CA GLN A 40 9.75 6.62 4.99
C GLN A 40 8.57 6.31 4.06
N ILE A 41 7.54 5.66 4.59
CA ILE A 41 6.36 5.25 3.84
C ILE A 41 5.20 6.17 4.19
N GLU A 42 4.69 6.88 3.19
CA GLU A 42 3.54 7.77 3.33
C GLU A 42 2.24 6.97 3.26
N ILE A 43 1.35 7.21 4.22
CA ILE A 43 -0.02 6.70 4.23
C ILE A 43 -0.91 7.81 3.69
N GLN A 44 -1.57 7.56 2.56
CA GLN A 44 -2.44 8.53 1.93
C GLN A 44 -3.71 8.76 2.76
N ASP A 45 -4.15 10.02 2.83
CA ASP A 45 -5.47 10.36 3.34
C ASP A 45 -6.54 10.05 2.29
N SER A 46 -7.47 9.17 2.64
CA SER A 46 -8.59 8.76 1.77
C SER A 46 -9.67 9.82 1.61
N ALA A 47 -9.77 10.78 2.55
CA ALA A 47 -10.80 11.81 2.56
C ALA A 47 -10.46 13.01 1.67
N ASN A 48 -9.21 13.09 1.19
CA ASN A 48 -8.69 14.23 0.46
C ASN A 48 -8.18 13.85 -0.94
N PRO A 49 -8.12 14.81 -1.88
CA PRO A 49 -7.53 14.58 -3.21
C PRO A 49 -6.11 14.02 -3.13
N ARG A 50 -5.71 13.26 -4.16
CA ARG A 50 -4.36 12.71 -4.30
C ARG A 50 -3.30 13.78 -4.05
N GLY A 51 -2.32 13.46 -3.20
CA GLY A 51 -1.25 14.37 -2.78
C GLY A 51 -1.28 14.75 -1.30
N ASN A 52 -2.39 14.48 -0.60
CA ASN A 52 -2.49 14.64 0.84
C ASN A 52 -2.13 13.33 1.56
N HIS A 53 -1.11 13.37 2.43
CA HIS A 53 -0.71 12.25 3.26
C HIS A 53 -1.21 12.46 4.69
N LEU A 54 -1.78 11.41 5.28
CA LEU A 54 -2.24 11.41 6.67
C LEU A 54 -1.05 11.36 7.63
N MET A 55 -0.10 10.48 7.33
CA MET A 55 1.08 10.28 8.16
C MET A 55 2.20 9.56 7.39
N THR A 56 3.41 9.62 7.93
CA THR A 56 4.57 8.89 7.43
C THR A 56 5.07 7.94 8.50
N ILE A 57 5.32 6.68 8.14
CA ILE A 57 5.86 5.66 9.05
C ILE A 57 7.27 5.22 8.62
N PRO A 58 8.20 5.06 9.58
CA PRO A 58 9.51 4.46 9.31
C PRO A 58 9.40 2.94 9.22
N VAL A 59 9.91 2.33 8.15
CA VAL A 59 9.74 0.90 7.85
C VAL A 59 11.08 0.26 7.47
N VAL A 60 11.34 -0.92 8.02
CA VAL A 60 12.52 -1.75 7.71
C VAL A 60 12.11 -3.21 7.66
N ASN A 61 12.44 -3.92 6.58
CA ASN A 61 12.16 -5.35 6.39
C ASN A 61 10.68 -5.74 6.60
N GLN A 62 9.75 -4.87 6.20
CA GLN A 62 8.32 -5.04 6.40
C GLN A 62 7.54 -4.70 5.13
N SER A 63 6.31 -5.22 5.06
CA SER A 63 5.34 -4.86 4.03
C SER A 63 4.26 -3.96 4.62
N VAL A 64 3.89 -2.93 3.86
CA VAL A 64 2.80 -2.00 4.17
C VAL A 64 1.78 -2.11 3.06
N VAL A 65 0.53 -2.39 3.44
CA VAL A 65 -0.60 -2.49 2.52
C VAL A 65 -1.69 -1.59 3.06
N THR A 66 -2.15 -0.65 2.25
CA THR A 66 -3.32 0.16 2.53
C THR A 66 -4.46 -0.31 1.64
N SER A 67 -5.61 -0.61 2.25
CA SER A 67 -6.84 -0.94 1.54
C SER A 67 -7.81 0.21 1.71
N GLY A 68 -8.26 0.76 0.59
CA GLY A 68 -9.17 1.89 0.55
C GLY A 68 -10.39 1.59 -0.28
N ILE A 69 -11.57 1.98 0.19
CA ILE A 69 -12.81 1.92 -0.60
C ILE A 69 -12.81 2.93 -1.76
N TYR A 70 -11.87 3.89 -1.76
CA TYR A 70 -11.77 5.01 -2.70
C TYR A 70 -11.14 4.68 -4.08
N GLU A 71 -10.50 3.53 -4.26
CA GLU A 71 -9.74 3.28 -5.49
C GLU A 71 -10.54 2.59 -6.61
N ARG A 72 -11.58 1.81 -6.26
CA ARG A 72 -12.40 1.08 -7.23
C ARG A 72 -13.84 0.99 -6.73
N HIS A 73 -14.70 1.70 -7.45
CA HIS A 73 -16.13 1.79 -7.22
C HIS A 73 -16.88 1.46 -8.50
N LEU A 74 -18.08 0.94 -8.33
CA LEU A 74 -19.02 0.71 -9.42
C LEU A 74 -20.36 1.32 -9.02
N THR A 75 -20.84 2.26 -9.82
CA THR A 75 -22.19 2.83 -9.64
C THR A 75 -23.17 2.08 -10.54
N VAL A 76 -24.21 1.47 -9.95
CA VAL A 76 -25.31 0.79 -10.65
C VAL A 76 -26.62 1.26 -10.03
N ASP A 77 -27.55 1.74 -10.86
CA ASP A 77 -28.88 2.19 -10.43
C ASP A 77 -28.87 3.21 -9.27
N GLY A 78 -27.89 4.11 -9.26
CA GLY A 78 -27.70 5.13 -8.23
C GLY A 78 -27.13 4.60 -6.90
N GLN A 79 -26.75 3.33 -6.83
CA GLN A 79 -26.06 2.72 -5.70
C GLN A 79 -24.57 2.59 -6.01
N ASP A 80 -23.72 2.97 -5.04
CA ASP A 80 -22.26 2.93 -5.19
C ASP A 80 -21.67 1.77 -4.38
N TYR A 81 -20.88 0.93 -5.06
CA TYR A 81 -20.33 -0.30 -4.52
C TYR A 81 -18.81 -0.28 -4.56
N HIS A 82 -18.16 -0.56 -3.43
CA HIS A 82 -16.71 -0.72 -3.38
C HIS A 82 -16.27 -2.18 -3.53
N HIS A 83 -15.07 -2.38 -4.06
CA HIS A 83 -14.50 -3.70 -4.35
C HIS A 83 -14.11 -4.57 -3.14
N ILE A 84 -14.17 -4.04 -1.91
CA ILE A 84 -13.97 -4.83 -0.68
C ILE A 84 -15.31 -5.47 -0.30
N PHE A 85 -15.42 -6.79 -0.37
CA PHE A 85 -16.67 -7.50 -0.07
C PHE A 85 -16.75 -7.91 1.40
N ASP A 86 -17.89 -7.65 2.04
CA ASP A 86 -18.26 -8.27 3.32
C ASP A 86 -18.99 -9.60 3.02
N ASN A 87 -18.70 -10.65 3.80
CA ASN A 87 -19.37 -11.94 3.72
C ASN A 87 -20.83 -11.91 4.23
N ARG A 88 -21.28 -10.80 4.82
CA ARG A 88 -22.61 -10.70 5.43
C ARG A 88 -23.58 -9.79 4.67
N LEU A 89 -23.09 -8.78 3.95
CA LEU A 89 -23.90 -7.78 3.25
C LEU A 89 -23.17 -7.30 1.99
N PRO A 90 -23.89 -6.93 0.90
CA PRO A 90 -23.25 -6.26 -0.23
C PRO A 90 -22.65 -4.93 0.24
N ALA A 91 -21.40 -4.68 -0.16
CA ALA A 91 -20.61 -3.52 0.19
C ALA A 91 -21.22 -2.22 -0.39
N LYS A 92 -22.18 -1.63 0.33
CA LYS A 92 -22.75 -0.31 0.05
C LYS A 92 -21.86 0.76 0.65
N LEU A 93 -21.58 1.81 -0.12
CA LEU A 93 -21.18 3.10 0.41
C LEU A 93 -22.44 3.75 0.99
N GLU A 94 -22.49 3.90 2.32
CA GLU A 94 -23.52 4.72 2.97
C GLU A 94 -23.24 6.20 2.69
N SER A 95 -24.32 6.96 2.47
CA SER A 95 -24.36 8.37 2.03
C SER A 95 -23.92 9.37 3.11
#